data_AF-A0A316ZY65-F1
#
_entry.id   AF-A0A316ZY65-F1
#
_cell.length_a   1.000
_cell.length_b   1.000
_cell.length_c   1.000
_cell.angle_alpha   90.00
_cell.angle_beta   90.00
_cell.angle_gamma   90.00
#
_symmetry.space_group_name_H-M   'P 1'
#
loop_
_entity.id
_entity.type
_entity.pdbx_description
1 polymer ?
#
loop_
_entity_poly.entity_id
_entity_poly.type
_entity_poly.pdbx_seq_one_letter_code
_entity_poly.pdbx_strand_id
1 'polypeptide(L)'
;MTRLLPFNDPALQDDTERQFVLARNMNGDAESGVGGLYVRLFPVEKVLQPEEVISVNGIGDTFCGALAHTLSQGRRIQDVVAFAQRAASLSLRSREAVSPGLKGLRTVVA
;
A
#
# COMPACT_ATOMS: atom_id res chain seq x y z
N MET A 1 -4.58 -4.23 0.98
CA MET A 1 -3.72 -5.38 0.63
C MET A 1 -4.36 -6.64 1.15
N THR A 2 -4.42 -7.67 0.31
CA THR A 2 -4.96 -9.00 0.66
C THR A 2 -3.93 -10.04 0.26
N ARG A 3 -3.53 -10.93 1.17
CA ARG A 3 -2.59 -12.02 0.88
C ARG A 3 -2.89 -13.25 1.73
N LEU A 4 -2.58 -14.42 1.17
CA LEU A 4 -2.47 -15.65 1.95
C LEU A 4 -1.11 -15.66 2.65
N LEU A 5 -1.11 -16.03 3.93
CA LEU A 5 0.09 -16.20 4.75
C LEU A 5 0.47 -17.68 4.77
N PRO A 6 1.74 -18.05 4.61
CA PRO A 6 2.22 -19.39 4.94
C PRO A 6 2.24 -19.63 6.46
N PHE A 7 2.32 -20.89 6.90
CA PHE A 7 2.30 -21.26 8.34
C PHE A 7 3.44 -20.64 9.17
N ASN A 8 4.58 -20.37 8.55
CA ASN A 8 5.74 -19.77 9.19
C ASN A 8 5.84 -18.25 8.97
N ASP A 9 4.78 -17.60 8.46
CA ASP A 9 4.80 -16.16 8.26
C ASP A 9 4.91 -15.43 9.61
N PRO A 10 5.88 -14.51 9.79
CA PRO A 10 6.03 -13.76 11.04
C PRO A 10 4.77 -12.97 11.45
N ALA A 11 3.97 -12.50 10.48
CA ALA A 11 2.73 -11.77 10.77
C ALA A 11 1.68 -12.62 11.51
N LEU A 12 1.82 -13.95 11.50
CA LEU A 12 0.99 -14.82 12.33
C LEU A 12 1.36 -14.76 13.81
N GLN A 13 2.55 -14.34 14.19
CA GLN A 13 2.98 -14.30 15.60
C GLN A 13 3.24 -12.88 16.12
N ASP A 14 3.32 -11.89 15.22
CA ASP A 14 3.53 -10.50 15.56
C ASP A 14 2.23 -9.83 16.05
N ASP A 15 2.22 -9.40 17.31
CA ASP A 15 1.09 -8.71 17.93
C ASP A 15 0.72 -7.39 17.22
N THR A 16 1.68 -6.71 16.61
CA THR A 16 1.43 -5.46 15.88
C THR A 16 0.67 -5.70 14.57
N GLU A 17 0.84 -6.89 13.99
CA GLU A 17 0.19 -7.33 12.75
C GLU A 17 -1.11 -8.10 13.01
N ARG A 18 -1.39 -8.51 14.25
CA ARG A 18 -2.55 -9.34 14.65
C ARG A 18 -3.88 -8.78 14.15
N GLN A 19 -4.07 -7.47 14.20
CA GLN A 19 -5.31 -6.79 13.77
C GLN A 19 -5.59 -6.94 12.26
N PHE A 20 -4.57 -7.25 11.46
CA PHE A 20 -4.67 -7.43 10.01
C PHE A 20 -4.78 -8.91 9.61
N VAL A 21 -4.60 -9.85 10.54
CA VAL A 21 -4.82 -11.28 10.31
C VAL A 21 -6.32 -11.57 10.48
N LEU A 22 -7.03 -11.68 9.36
CA LEU A 22 -8.47 -11.88 9.34
C LEU A 22 -8.88 -13.31 9.73
N ALA A 23 -8.11 -14.30 9.31
CA ALA A 23 -8.36 -15.70 9.62
C ALA A 23 -7.05 -16.49 9.74
N ARG A 24 -7.06 -17.54 10.56
CA ARG A 24 -5.95 -18.47 10.74
C ARG A 24 -6.39 -19.87 10.34
N ASN A 25 -5.50 -20.60 9.69
CA ASN A 25 -5.74 -21.99 9.42
C ASN A 25 -5.54 -22.79 10.72
N MET A 26 -6.64 -23.37 11.22
CA MET A 26 -6.67 -24.20 12.43
C MET A 26 -7.14 -25.64 12.13
N ASN A 27 -7.30 -26.00 10.86
CA ASN A 27 -7.88 -27.30 10.45
C ASN A 27 -6.83 -28.43 10.34
N GLY A 28 -5.54 -28.13 10.54
CA GLY A 28 -4.46 -29.11 10.50
C GLY A 28 -3.96 -29.47 9.08
N ASP A 29 -4.52 -28.87 8.02
CA ASP A 29 -4.11 -29.07 6.64
C ASP A 29 -2.81 -28.29 6.34
N ALA A 30 -1.70 -28.85 6.82
CA ALA A 30 -0.36 -28.33 6.56
C ALA A 30 0.03 -28.44 5.07
N GLU A 31 -0.55 -29.38 4.32
CA GLU A 31 -0.23 -29.62 2.90
C GLU A 31 -0.71 -28.47 2.00
N SER A 32 -1.78 -27.77 2.39
CA SER A 32 -2.24 -26.56 1.69
C SER A 32 -1.19 -25.44 1.62
N GLY A 33 -0.21 -25.43 2.53
CA GLY A 33 0.77 -24.35 2.67
C GLY A 33 0.18 -23.02 3.15
N VAL A 34 -1.10 -22.96 3.50
CA VAL A 34 -1.79 -21.73 3.94
C VAL A 34 -1.97 -21.73 5.45
N GLY A 35 -1.29 -20.80 6.13
CA GLY A 35 -1.41 -20.54 7.56
C GLY A 35 -2.47 -19.49 7.94
N GLY A 36 -2.89 -18.63 7.00
CA GLY A 36 -3.94 -17.64 7.29
C GLY A 36 -4.23 -16.67 6.15
N LEU A 37 -5.20 -15.79 6.39
CA LEU A 37 -5.60 -14.70 5.50
C LEU A 37 -5.27 -13.35 6.15
N TYR A 38 -4.49 -12.54 5.46
CA TYR A 38 -4.12 -11.20 5.90
C TYR A 38 -4.80 -10.15 5.03
N VAL A 39 -5.45 -9.18 5.67
CA VAL A 39 -6.11 -8.04 5.03
C VAL A 39 -5.75 -6.77 5.77
N ARG A 40 -5.13 -5.82 5.05
CA ARG A 40 -4.78 -4.50 5.59
C ARG A 40 -5.32 -3.38 4.71
N LEU A 41 -6.10 -2.49 5.33
CA LEU A 41 -6.46 -1.21 4.77
C LEU A 41 -5.39 -0.18 5.15
N PHE A 42 -4.91 0.59 4.17
CA PHE A 42 -3.96 1.67 4.41
C PHE A 42 -4.71 3.00 4.42
N PRO A 43 -4.77 3.70 5.57
CA PRO A 43 -5.44 4.98 5.63
C PRO A 43 -4.70 6.00 4.76
N VAL A 44 -5.46 6.86 4.08
CA VAL A 44 -4.89 8.02 3.39
C VAL A 44 -4.61 9.13 4.39
N GLU A 45 -3.52 9.87 4.20
CA GLU A 45 -3.17 11.02 5.04
C GLU A 45 -4.19 12.17 4.92
N LYS A 46 -4.74 12.35 3.73
CA LYS A 46 -5.76 13.36 3.44
C LYS A 46 -6.74 12.83 2.39
N VAL A 47 -8.03 12.97 2.68
CA VAL A 47 -9.10 12.88 1.67
C VAL A 47 -9.27 14.27 1.07
N LEU A 48 -9.10 14.37 -0.24
CA LEU A 48 -9.26 15.64 -0.96
C LEU A 48 -10.75 16.00 -1.06
N GLN A 49 -11.05 17.29 -0.93
CA GLN A 49 -12.39 17.80 -1.25
C GLN A 49 -12.63 17.77 -2.75
N PRO A 50 -13.88 17.70 -3.23
CA PRO A 50 -14.19 17.65 -4.67
C PRO A 50 -13.53 18.78 -5.46
N GLU A 51 -13.43 19.98 -4.89
CA GLU A 51 -12.86 21.17 -5.54
C GLU A 51 -11.33 21.10 -5.66
N GLU A 52 -10.67 20.26 -4.85
CA GLU A 52 -9.24 20.00 -4.96
C GLU A 52 -8.91 19.00 -6.07
N VAL A 53 -9.89 18.22 -6.55
CA VAL A 53 -9.68 17.21 -7.61
C VAL A 53 -9.82 17.86 -8.98
N ILE A 54 -8.70 18.06 -9.66
CA ILE A 54 -8.64 18.64 -11.01
C ILE A 54 -8.84 17.55 -12.08
N SER A 55 -8.23 16.38 -11.89
CA SER A 55 -8.27 15.27 -12.84
C SER A 55 -8.06 13.94 -12.12
N VAL A 56 -8.75 12.89 -12.56
CA VAL A 56 -8.54 11.51 -12.07
C VAL A 56 -7.68 10.69 -13.02
N ASN A 57 -7.25 11.27 -14.15
CA ASN A 57 -6.46 10.55 -15.15
C ASN A 57 -5.05 10.29 -14.62
N GLY A 58 -4.54 9.07 -14.83
CA GLY A 58 -3.17 8.68 -14.48
C GLY A 58 -2.87 8.59 -12.98
N ILE A 59 -3.89 8.66 -12.10
CA ILE A 59 -3.70 8.48 -10.64
C ILE A 59 -3.22 7.07 -10.30
N GLY A 60 -3.70 6.07 -11.04
CA GLY A 60 -3.27 4.67 -10.91
C GLY A 60 -1.82 4.48 -11.34
N ASP A 61 -1.44 5.06 -12.49
CA ASP A 61 -0.06 5.00 -12.98
C ASP A 61 0.91 5.72 -12.04
N THR A 62 0.49 6.87 -11.50
CA THR A 62 1.27 7.60 -10.50
C THR A 62 1.46 6.78 -9.23
N PHE A 63 0.39 6.17 -8.71
CA PHE A 63 0.46 5.31 -7.53
C PHE A 63 1.39 4.12 -7.77
N CYS A 64 1.17 3.38 -8.86
CA CYS A 64 1.95 2.20 -9.20
C CYS A 64 3.42 2.54 -9.48
N GLY A 65 3.70 3.65 -10.16
CA GLY A 65 5.06 4.12 -10.43
C GLY A 65 5.81 4.48 -9.15
N ALA A 66 5.16 5.21 -8.24
CA ALA A 66 5.73 5.54 -6.93
C ALA A 66 5.95 4.29 -6.06
N LEU A 67 5.01 3.34 -6.11
CA LEU A 67 5.13 2.07 -5.41
C LEU A 67 6.30 1.24 -5.97
N ALA A 68 6.40 1.09 -7.28
CA ALA A 68 7.49 0.36 -7.93
C ALA A 68 8.86 0.99 -7.65
N HIS A 69 8.94 2.33 -7.68
CA HIS A 69 10.18 3.07 -7.36
C HIS A 69 10.67 2.80 -5.94
N THR A 70 9.77 2.73 -4.97
CA THR A 70 10.16 2.53 -3.56
C THR A 70 10.37 1.06 -3.21
N LEU A 71 9.61 0.15 -3.82
CA LEU A 71 9.84 -1.29 -3.70
C LEU A 71 11.19 -1.70 -4.32
N SER A 72 11.63 -1.06 -5.41
CA SER A 72 12.95 -1.34 -5.99
C SER A 72 14.12 -0.95 -5.08
N GLN A 73 13.87 -0.16 -4.03
CA GLN A 73 14.82 0.18 -2.98
C GLN A 73 14.81 -0.83 -1.81
N GLY A 74 14.10 -1.96 -1.94
CA GLY A 74 14.03 -3.02 -0.93
C GLY A 74 13.12 -2.71 0.27
N ARG A 75 12.27 -1.68 0.17
CA ARG A 75 11.33 -1.32 1.23
C ARG A 75 10.14 -2.28 1.24
N ARG A 76 9.55 -2.52 2.42
CA ARG A 76 8.34 -3.33 2.55
C ARG A 76 7.13 -2.55 2.05
N ILE A 77 6.17 -3.26 1.47
CA ILE A 77 4.95 -2.64 0.93
C ILE A 77 4.22 -1.78 1.96
N GLN A 78 4.15 -2.24 3.22
CA GLN A 78 3.47 -1.52 4.29
C GLN A 78 4.09 -0.14 4.62
N ASP A 79 5.36 0.05 4.32
CA ASP A 79 6.09 1.29 4.63
C ASP A 79 6.02 2.29 3.48
N VAL A 80 5.58 1.87 2.29
CA VAL A 80 5.64 2.67 1.06
C VAL A 80 4.28 3.05 0.47
N VAL A 81 3.20 2.37 0.86
CA VAL A 81 1.85 2.68 0.36
C VAL A 81 1.48 4.14 0.65
N ALA A 82 1.80 4.67 1.84
CA ALA A 82 1.52 6.07 2.18
C ALA A 82 2.25 7.07 1.25
N PHE A 83 3.48 6.74 0.84
CA PHE A 83 4.22 7.55 -0.13
C PHE A 83 3.55 7.52 -1.51
N ALA A 84 3.14 6.33 -1.98
CA ALA A 84 2.43 6.19 -3.24
C ALA A 84 1.06 6.89 -3.24
N GLN A 85 0.34 6.89 -2.11
CA GLN A 85 -0.89 7.66 -1.93
C GLN A 85 -0.65 9.18 -2.04
N ARG A 86 0.41 9.70 -1.41
CA ARG A 86 0.81 11.12 -1.55
C ARG A 86 1.16 11.47 -2.98
N ALA A 87 1.90 10.59 -3.68
CA ALA A 87 2.22 10.75 -5.09
C ALA A 87 0.95 10.86 -5.95
N ALA A 88 0.01 9.92 -5.80
CA ALA A 88 -1.26 9.94 -6.51
C ALA A 88 -2.10 11.20 -6.20
N SER A 89 -2.05 11.68 -4.94
CA SER A 89 -2.70 12.93 -4.53
C SER A 89 -2.14 14.17 -5.24
N LEU A 90 -0.86 14.17 -5.66
CA LEU A 90 -0.33 15.24 -6.51
C LEU A 90 -0.97 15.21 -7.91
N SER A 91 -1.11 14.03 -8.52
CA SER A 91 -1.77 13.88 -9.82
C SER A 91 -3.26 14.21 -9.79
N LEU A 92 -3.96 13.89 -8.69
CA LEU A 92 -5.35 14.32 -8.49
C LEU A 92 -5.54 15.84 -8.58
N ARG A 93 -4.50 16.62 -8.22
CA ARG A 93 -4.47 18.09 -8.20
C ARG A 93 -3.78 18.69 -9.43
N SER A 94 -3.57 17.89 -10.48
CA SER A 94 -2.87 18.31 -11.71
C SER A 94 -3.80 18.22 -12.91
N ARG A 95 -3.54 19.03 -13.94
CA ARG A 95 -4.21 18.86 -15.25
C ARG A 95 -3.58 17.74 -16.08
N GLU A 96 -2.29 17.50 -15.85
CA GLU A 96 -1.50 16.44 -16.45
C GLU A 96 -1.85 15.08 -15.82
N ALA A 97 -1.75 14.00 -16.61
CA ALA A 97 -2.00 12.64 -16.10
C ALA A 97 -1.01 12.22 -15.00
N VAL A 98 0.20 12.77 -15.03
CA VAL A 98 1.24 12.56 -14.03
C VAL A 98 1.73 13.94 -13.59
N SER A 99 1.55 14.28 -12.32
CA SER A 99 1.86 15.63 -11.83
C SER A 99 3.35 15.97 -11.99
N PRO A 100 3.70 17.14 -12.58
CA PRO A 100 5.06 17.64 -12.57
C PRO A 100 5.64 17.81 -11.15
N GLY A 101 4.76 17.99 -10.14
CA GLY A 101 5.12 18.13 -8.74
C GLY A 101 5.77 16.87 -8.12
N LEU A 102 5.66 15.71 -8.77
CA LEU A 102 6.33 14.49 -8.34
C LEU A 102 7.85 14.64 -8.26
N LYS A 103 8.45 15.51 -9.08
CA LYS A 103 9.90 15.80 -9.05
C LYS A 103 10.38 16.32 -7.69
N GLY A 104 9.51 16.99 -6.94
CA GLY A 104 9.80 17.51 -5.60
C GLY A 104 9.44 16.56 -4.46
N LEU A 105 8.76 15.45 -4.75
CA LEU A 105 8.29 14.53 -3.72
C LEU A 105 9.44 13.67 -3.19
N ARG A 106 9.75 13.81 -1.90
CA ARG A 106 10.76 13.00 -1.21
C ARG A 106 10.13 11.81 -0.53
N THR A 107 10.81 10.66 -0.58
CA THR A 107 10.51 9.53 0.28
C THR A 107 10.78 9.93 1.72
N VAL A 108 9.75 9.91 2.57
CA VAL A 108 9.95 10.09 4.01
C VAL A 108 10.65 8.82 4.51
N VAL A 109 11.87 9.00 5.02
CA VAL A 109 12.60 7.94 5.71
C VAL A 109 11.96 7.82 7.09
N ALA A 110 11.14 6.79 7.27
CA ALA A 110 10.90 6.23 8.60
C ALA A 110 12.17 5.51 9.05
#